data_AF-A0A1Y0INT4-F1
#
_entry.id   AF-A0A1Y0INT4-F1
#
_cell.length_a   1.000
_cell.length_b   1.000
_cell.length_c   1.000
_cell.angle_alpha   90.00
_cell.angle_beta   90.00
_cell.angle_gamma   90.00
#
_symmetry.space_group_name_H-M   'P 1'
#
loop_
_entity.id
_entity.type
_entity.pdbx_description
1 polymer ?
#
loop_
_entity_poly.entity_id
_entity_poly.type
_entity_poly.pdbx_seq_one_letter_code
_entity_poly.pdbx_strand_id
1 'polypeptide(L)'
;MNLQAYQQMMSSISQLLPQEASIALSDQSQYVLYRPSGAIDLNIHPGDPLKHGSIAKQTLAAGNKVAHFVSPELFGIPYYGLGTPLYDEHNRVIGAMTLIVPPERSHLFPAIPRTEYIAGLADNRIVPVHESEIAYFSSSEGTTYLHTKTEVYKVKQTLQALEWLLPGHQFVRCHRAFLVNIGWIGEIQRHFHSTFLLLMKDELESKIPVSQKYASVFRNLLGF
;
A
#
# COMPACT_ATOMS: atom_id res chain seq x y z
N MET A 1 -3.99 -34.72 6.73
CA MET A 1 -2.75 -34.17 7.34
C MET A 1 -3.06 -33.76 8.77
N ASN A 2 -2.26 -34.18 9.77
CA ASN A 2 -2.52 -33.92 11.20
C ASN A 2 -2.39 -32.41 11.54
N LEU A 3 -3.34 -31.84 12.28
CA LEU A 3 -3.35 -30.45 12.76
C LEU A 3 -2.02 -30.05 13.44
N GLN A 4 -1.39 -31.00 14.13
CA GLN A 4 -0.12 -30.81 14.83
C GLN A 4 1.06 -30.58 13.88
N ALA A 5 1.10 -31.30 12.75
CA ALA A 5 2.14 -31.13 11.73
C ALA A 5 2.00 -29.77 11.02
N TYR A 6 0.75 -29.31 10.83
CA TYR A 6 0.46 -28.00 10.28
C TYR A 6 0.89 -26.87 11.21
N GLN A 7 0.60 -26.97 12.51
CA GLN A 7 1.05 -26.00 13.51
C GLN A 7 2.59 -25.91 13.58
N GLN A 8 3.28 -27.05 13.51
CA GLN A 8 4.75 -27.07 13.45
C GLN A 8 5.28 -26.40 12.18
N MET A 9 4.75 -26.76 11.01
CA MET A 9 5.15 -26.18 9.73
C MET A 9 4.92 -24.66 9.71
N MET A 10 3.79 -24.22 10.26
CA MET A 10 3.49 -22.80 10.38
C MET A 10 4.42 -22.07 11.34
N SER A 11 4.78 -22.69 12.46
CA SER A 11 5.79 -22.16 13.36
C SER A 11 7.13 -21.97 12.63
N SER A 12 7.56 -22.95 11.84
CA SER A 12 8.80 -22.83 11.05
C SER A 12 8.71 -21.76 9.97
N ILE A 13 7.63 -21.72 9.17
CA ILE A 13 7.43 -20.68 8.14
C ILE A 13 7.42 -19.28 8.76
N SER A 14 6.78 -19.13 9.91
CA SER A 14 6.72 -17.84 10.61
C SER A 14 8.05 -17.37 11.19
N GLN A 15 9.00 -18.29 11.46
CA GLN A 15 10.36 -17.93 11.87
C GLN A 15 11.23 -17.50 10.68
N LEU A 16 10.88 -17.93 9.47
CA LEU A 16 11.57 -17.58 8.24
C LEU A 16 11.05 -16.29 7.61
N LEU A 17 9.83 -15.87 7.97
CA LEU A 17 9.22 -14.66 7.44
C LEU A 17 9.69 -13.41 8.20
N PRO A 18 9.81 -12.26 7.50
CA PRO A 18 10.11 -10.99 8.14
C PRO A 18 9.08 -10.69 9.25
N GLN A 19 9.54 -10.16 10.41
CA GLN A 19 8.66 -9.80 11.54
C GLN A 19 7.62 -8.72 11.20
N GLU A 20 7.64 -8.23 9.97
CA GLU A 20 6.82 -7.15 9.43
C GLU A 20 5.53 -7.64 8.76
N ALA A 21 5.34 -8.95 8.59
CA ALA A 21 4.14 -9.52 7.93
C ALA A 21 3.33 -10.42 8.85
N SER A 22 2.01 -10.25 8.80
CA SER A 22 1.04 -11.16 9.42
C SER A 22 0.68 -12.28 8.46
N ILE A 23 0.30 -13.43 9.01
CA ILE A 23 -0.01 -14.62 8.22
C ILE A 23 -1.41 -15.09 8.60
N ALA A 24 -2.23 -15.36 7.59
CA ALA A 24 -3.52 -16.02 7.77
C ALA A 24 -3.56 -17.28 6.92
N LEU A 25 -4.20 -18.33 7.44
CA LEU A 25 -4.58 -19.48 6.63
C LEU A 25 -6.07 -19.73 6.77
N SER A 26 -6.69 -20.11 5.68
CA SER A 26 -8.11 -20.42 5.62
C SER A 26 -8.35 -21.77 4.98
N ASP A 27 -9.47 -22.39 5.34
CA ASP A 27 -10.10 -23.41 4.50
C ASP A 27 -10.96 -22.70 3.42
N GLN A 28 -11.98 -23.38 2.89
CA GLN A 28 -12.87 -22.81 1.87
C GLN A 28 -13.89 -21.78 2.41
N SER A 29 -14.14 -21.72 3.72
CA SER A 29 -15.20 -20.91 4.33
C SER A 29 -14.72 -19.94 5.42
N GLN A 30 -13.69 -20.29 6.18
CA GLN A 30 -13.26 -19.57 7.38
C GLN A 30 -11.74 -19.56 7.58
N TYR A 31 -11.28 -18.63 8.40
CA TYR A 31 -9.89 -18.60 8.86
C TYR A 31 -9.63 -19.77 9.82
N VAL A 32 -8.60 -20.56 9.55
CA VAL A 32 -8.16 -21.68 10.39
C VAL A 32 -7.04 -21.24 11.33
N LEU A 33 -6.19 -20.32 10.88
CA LEU A 33 -5.09 -19.80 11.66
C LEU A 33 -4.84 -18.34 11.30
N TYR A 34 -4.49 -17.55 12.30
CA TYR A 34 -4.02 -16.20 12.10
C TYR A 34 -2.88 -15.92 13.09
N ARG A 35 -1.81 -15.32 12.58
CA ARG A 35 -0.67 -14.88 13.36
C ARG A 35 -0.39 -13.42 13.04
N PRO A 36 -0.69 -12.48 13.95
CA PRO A 36 -0.33 -11.10 13.77
C PRO A 36 1.17 -10.89 13.91
N SER A 37 1.67 -9.85 13.26
CA SER A 37 3.00 -9.30 13.42
C SER A 37 2.96 -8.07 14.31
N GLY A 38 4.12 -7.60 14.77
CA GLY A 38 4.20 -6.31 15.46
C GLY A 38 3.90 -5.11 14.55
N ALA A 39 3.85 -5.32 13.23
CA ALA A 39 3.66 -4.27 12.24
C ALA A 39 2.21 -4.08 11.79
N ILE A 40 1.42 -5.16 11.74
CA ILE A 40 0.02 -5.09 11.33
C ILE A 40 -0.81 -6.17 12.02
N ASP A 41 -1.98 -5.80 12.53
CA ASP A 41 -2.95 -6.74 13.06
C ASP A 41 -4.37 -6.44 12.52
N LEU A 42 -4.90 -7.32 11.66
CA LEU A 42 -6.26 -7.27 11.14
C LEU A 42 -7.31 -7.78 12.15
N ASN A 43 -6.89 -8.24 13.34
CA ASN A 43 -7.73 -8.76 14.41
C ASN A 43 -8.62 -9.94 13.95
N ILE A 44 -8.04 -10.86 13.16
CA ILE A 44 -8.69 -12.07 12.68
C ILE A 44 -8.56 -13.17 13.73
N HIS A 45 -9.62 -13.94 13.95
CA HIS A 45 -9.62 -15.07 14.86
C HIS A 45 -9.90 -16.38 14.10
N PRO A 46 -9.33 -17.52 14.51
CA PRO A 46 -9.73 -18.82 14.00
C PRO A 46 -11.25 -19.04 14.14
N GLY A 47 -11.90 -19.45 13.06
CA GLY A 47 -13.36 -19.58 12.95
C GLY A 47 -14.06 -18.37 12.32
N ASP A 48 -13.38 -17.22 12.17
CA ASP A 48 -13.97 -16.07 11.48
C ASP A 48 -14.27 -16.41 10.01
N PRO A 49 -15.44 -16.04 9.47
CA PRO A 49 -15.77 -16.30 8.08
C PRO A 49 -14.93 -15.44 7.13
N LEU A 50 -14.67 -15.97 5.93
CA LEU A 50 -13.94 -15.24 4.89
C LEU A 50 -14.77 -14.08 4.33
N LYS A 51 -14.34 -12.84 4.61
CA LYS A 51 -14.99 -11.63 4.10
C LYS A 51 -14.90 -11.56 2.57
N HIS A 52 -15.99 -11.15 1.92
CA HIS A 52 -15.98 -10.81 0.50
C HIS A 52 -14.96 -9.71 0.22
N GLY A 53 -14.21 -9.86 -0.87
CA GLY A 53 -13.12 -8.94 -1.23
C GLY A 53 -11.80 -9.19 -0.48
N SER A 54 -11.75 -10.04 0.54
CA SER A 54 -10.48 -10.39 1.20
C SER A 54 -9.55 -11.17 0.26
N ILE A 55 -8.23 -11.05 0.47
CA ILE A 55 -7.24 -11.80 -0.31
C ILE A 55 -7.51 -13.30 -0.27
N ALA A 56 -7.80 -13.85 0.91
CA ALA A 56 -8.11 -15.28 1.08
C ALA A 56 -9.31 -15.69 0.20
N LYS A 57 -10.44 -14.96 0.26
CA LYS A 57 -11.63 -15.29 -0.52
C LYS A 57 -11.39 -15.18 -2.03
N GLN A 58 -10.67 -14.14 -2.46
CA GLN A 58 -10.33 -13.96 -3.88
C GLN A 58 -9.38 -15.05 -4.39
N THR A 59 -8.40 -15.45 -3.59
CA THR A 59 -7.44 -16.51 -3.91
C THR A 59 -8.15 -17.85 -4.13
N LEU A 60 -9.10 -18.19 -3.26
CA LEU A 60 -9.92 -19.39 -3.40
C LEU A 60 -10.75 -19.35 -4.69
N ALA A 61 -11.38 -18.21 -4.97
CA ALA A 61 -12.23 -18.06 -6.16
C ALA A 61 -11.42 -18.11 -7.47
N ALA A 62 -10.21 -17.54 -7.48
CA ALA A 62 -9.36 -17.50 -8.65
C ALA A 62 -8.59 -18.81 -8.88
N GLY A 63 -8.34 -19.60 -7.83
CA GLY A 63 -7.55 -20.83 -7.91
C GLY A 63 -6.08 -20.58 -8.30
N ASN A 64 -5.59 -19.36 -8.13
CA ASN A 64 -4.23 -18.95 -8.43
C ASN A 64 -3.75 -17.90 -7.41
N LYS A 65 -2.51 -17.44 -7.57
CA LYS A 65 -1.94 -16.40 -6.68
C LYS A 65 -2.66 -15.06 -6.90
N VAL A 66 -3.00 -14.38 -5.81
CA VAL A 66 -3.60 -13.05 -5.82
C VAL A 66 -2.73 -12.11 -5.00
N ALA A 67 -2.38 -10.95 -5.54
CA ALA A 67 -1.56 -9.95 -4.85
C ALA A 67 -2.06 -8.54 -5.19
N HIS A 68 -2.61 -7.83 -4.20
CA HIS A 68 -3.04 -6.43 -4.37
C HIS A 68 -3.26 -5.73 -3.02
N PHE A 69 -3.42 -4.41 -3.12
CA PHE A 69 -3.84 -3.54 -2.03
C PHE A 69 -5.33 -3.76 -1.69
N VAL A 70 -5.63 -3.85 -0.40
CA VAL A 70 -6.99 -3.92 0.17
C VAL A 70 -7.25 -2.67 1.01
N SER A 71 -8.37 -2.01 0.73
CA SER A 71 -8.78 -0.80 1.43
C SER A 71 -9.17 -1.10 2.90
N PRO A 72 -9.20 -0.07 3.78
CA PRO A 72 -9.59 -0.25 5.18
C PRO A 72 -11.05 -0.69 5.39
N GLU A 73 -11.90 -0.65 4.37
CA GLU A 73 -13.33 -0.95 4.48
C GLU A 73 -13.61 -2.37 5.00
N LEU A 74 -12.72 -3.33 4.74
CA LEU A 74 -12.93 -4.72 5.13
C LEU A 74 -12.51 -5.03 6.57
N PHE A 75 -11.38 -4.47 7.04
CA PHE A 75 -10.75 -4.84 8.31
C PHE A 75 -10.42 -3.64 9.20
N GLY A 76 -10.86 -2.43 8.85
CA GLY A 76 -10.62 -1.20 9.59
C GLY A 76 -9.24 -0.58 9.35
N ILE A 77 -8.29 -1.35 8.83
CA ILE A 77 -6.95 -0.88 8.43
C ILE A 77 -6.60 -1.35 7.02
N PRO A 78 -5.87 -0.55 6.24
CA PRO A 78 -5.43 -0.92 4.90
C PRO A 78 -4.29 -1.95 4.99
N TYR A 79 -4.21 -2.84 4.01
CA TYR A 79 -3.09 -3.77 3.89
C TYR A 79 -2.82 -4.15 2.45
N TYR A 80 -1.58 -4.50 2.14
CA TYR A 80 -1.28 -5.26 0.94
C TYR A 80 -1.27 -6.74 1.31
N GLY A 81 -1.93 -7.59 0.54
CA GLY A 81 -1.84 -9.03 0.83
C GLY A 81 -1.56 -9.88 -0.40
N LEU A 82 -0.89 -11.00 -0.13
CA LEU A 82 -0.53 -12.01 -1.11
C LEU A 82 -1.15 -13.33 -0.69
N GLY A 83 -2.03 -13.87 -1.51
CA GLY A 83 -2.65 -15.16 -1.31
C GLY A 83 -2.08 -16.19 -2.26
N THR A 84 -1.82 -17.40 -1.75
CA THR A 84 -1.55 -18.59 -2.54
C THR A 84 -2.58 -19.67 -2.19
N PRO A 85 -3.19 -20.33 -3.19
CA PRO A 85 -4.11 -21.43 -2.93
C PRO A 85 -3.34 -22.63 -2.36
N LEU A 86 -4.00 -23.36 -1.49
CA LEU A 86 -3.55 -24.64 -0.96
C LEU A 86 -4.31 -25.75 -1.69
N TYR A 87 -3.60 -26.79 -2.10
CA TYR A 87 -4.16 -27.89 -2.89
C TYR A 87 -4.14 -29.19 -2.12
N ASP A 88 -5.13 -30.05 -2.36
CA ASP A 88 -5.06 -31.46 -1.99
C ASP A 88 -4.28 -32.29 -3.02
N GLU A 89 -4.17 -33.59 -2.76
CA GLU A 89 -3.51 -34.57 -3.64
C GLU A 89 -4.16 -34.68 -5.04
N HIS A 90 -5.40 -34.21 -5.20
CA HIS A 90 -6.14 -34.20 -6.46
C HIS A 90 -6.10 -32.83 -7.15
N ASN A 91 -5.20 -31.94 -6.71
CA ASN A 91 -5.04 -30.57 -7.23
C ASN A 91 -6.31 -29.71 -7.06
N ARG A 92 -7.16 -30.01 -6.07
CA ARG A 92 -8.33 -29.19 -5.73
C ARG A 92 -7.95 -28.17 -4.69
N VAL A 93 -8.42 -26.94 -4.86
CA VAL A 93 -8.19 -25.86 -3.88
C VAL A 93 -8.96 -26.17 -2.59
N ILE A 94 -8.24 -26.36 -1.50
CA ILE A 94 -8.80 -26.70 -0.17
C ILE A 94 -8.69 -25.54 0.84
N GLY A 95 -7.97 -24.48 0.48
CA GLY A 95 -7.69 -23.37 1.38
C GLY A 95 -6.83 -22.30 0.72
N ALA A 96 -6.47 -21.28 1.49
CA ALA A 96 -5.54 -20.24 1.06
C ALA A 96 -4.58 -19.90 2.19
N MET A 97 -3.31 -19.67 1.85
CA MET A 97 -2.33 -19.04 2.73
C MET A 97 -2.15 -17.59 2.29
N THR A 98 -2.29 -16.66 3.23
CA THR A 98 -2.24 -15.22 2.97
C THR A 98 -1.13 -14.58 3.80
N LEU A 99 -0.25 -13.84 3.13
CA LEU A 99 0.64 -12.86 3.74
C LEU A 99 -0.07 -11.50 3.75
N ILE A 100 0.06 -10.79 4.86
CA ILE A 100 -0.56 -9.49 5.12
C ILE A 100 0.55 -8.54 5.54
N VAL A 101 0.70 -7.44 4.80
CA VAL A 101 1.81 -6.51 4.95
C VAL A 101 1.26 -5.09 5.05
N PRO A 102 1.81 -4.22 5.92
CA PRO A 102 1.52 -2.79 5.86
C PRO A 102 1.83 -2.24 4.45
N PRO A 103 0.96 -1.42 3.84
CA PRO A 103 1.17 -0.93 2.48
C PRO A 103 2.54 -0.25 2.29
N GLU A 104 2.98 0.53 3.28
CA GLU A 104 4.27 1.21 3.31
C GLU A 104 5.48 0.26 3.38
N ARG A 105 5.28 -0.99 3.84
CA ARG A 105 6.31 -2.05 3.90
C ARG A 105 6.21 -3.05 2.75
N SER A 106 5.25 -2.90 1.84
CA SER A 106 5.08 -3.78 0.68
C SER A 106 6.37 -3.92 -0.16
N HIS A 107 7.18 -2.86 -0.22
CA HIS A 107 8.46 -2.83 -0.92
C HIS A 107 9.48 -3.88 -0.42
N LEU A 108 9.35 -4.38 0.82
CA LEU A 108 10.20 -5.42 1.40
C LEU A 108 9.90 -6.83 0.84
N PHE A 109 8.81 -6.98 0.09
CA PHE A 109 8.35 -8.27 -0.42
C PHE A 109 8.39 -8.27 -1.95
N PRO A 110 9.44 -8.83 -2.59
CA PRO A 110 9.59 -8.81 -4.06
C PRO A 110 8.44 -9.47 -4.82
N ALA A 111 7.68 -10.36 -4.18
CA ALA A 111 6.50 -10.97 -4.74
C ALA A 111 5.29 -10.03 -4.84
N ILE A 112 5.36 -8.85 -4.22
CA ILE A 112 4.37 -7.78 -4.37
C ILE A 112 4.75 -6.96 -5.62
N PRO A 113 3.92 -6.95 -6.67
CA PRO A 113 4.17 -6.09 -7.82
C PRO A 113 4.13 -4.63 -7.37
N ARG A 114 5.20 -3.89 -7.67
CA ARG A 114 5.25 -2.44 -7.45
C ARG A 114 4.44 -1.76 -8.53
N THR A 115 3.62 -0.79 -8.14
CA THR A 115 2.94 0.05 -9.12
C THR A 115 3.93 1.08 -9.64
N GLU A 116 4.68 0.70 -10.67
CA GLU A 116 5.66 1.58 -11.31
C GLU A 116 4.97 2.68 -12.14
N TYR A 117 3.69 2.51 -12.47
CA TYR A 117 2.93 3.45 -13.30
C TYR A 117 1.60 3.84 -12.68
N ILE A 118 1.26 5.12 -12.72
CA ILE A 118 -0.07 5.63 -12.41
C ILE A 118 -0.76 6.08 -13.69
N ALA A 119 -2.00 5.63 -13.88
CA ALA A 119 -2.82 6.00 -15.02
C ALA A 119 -3.38 7.42 -14.84
N GLY A 120 -2.80 8.38 -15.56
CA GLY A 120 -3.32 9.74 -15.71
C GLY A 120 -4.41 9.83 -16.79
N LEU A 121 -5.44 10.62 -16.54
CA LEU A 121 -6.53 10.91 -17.47
C LEU A 121 -6.40 12.35 -17.98
N ALA A 122 -6.30 12.50 -19.30
CA ALA A 122 -6.34 13.78 -20.02
C ALA A 122 -7.19 13.59 -21.28
N ASP A 123 -8.08 14.52 -21.65
CA ASP A 123 -8.80 14.55 -22.94
C ASP A 123 -9.27 13.19 -23.49
N ASN A 124 -9.88 12.37 -22.64
CA ASN A 124 -10.39 11.03 -22.96
C ASN A 124 -9.33 9.98 -23.36
N ARG A 125 -8.04 10.26 -23.13
CA ARG A 125 -6.93 9.30 -23.20
C ARG A 125 -6.44 8.92 -21.79
N ILE A 126 -5.92 7.70 -21.69
CA ILE A 126 -5.23 7.20 -20.49
C ILE A 126 -3.74 7.25 -20.77
N VAL A 127 -2.98 7.96 -19.95
CA VAL A 127 -1.53 8.10 -20.04
C VAL A 127 -0.89 7.36 -18.87
N PRO A 128 -0.17 6.25 -19.09
CA PRO A 128 0.61 5.64 -18.03
C PRO A 128 1.83 6.51 -17.72
N VAL A 129 1.93 7.00 -16.49
CA VAL A 129 3.05 7.85 -16.04
C VAL A 129 3.90 7.06 -15.06
N HIS A 130 5.20 6.95 -15.31
CA HIS A 130 6.10 6.24 -14.42
C HIS A 130 6.28 7.01 -13.09
N GLU A 131 6.37 6.32 -11.95
CA GLU A 131 6.41 6.94 -10.62
C GLU A 131 7.56 7.96 -10.47
N SER A 132 8.69 7.72 -11.13
CA SER A 132 9.84 8.63 -11.11
C SER A 132 9.59 9.96 -11.85
N GLU A 133 8.64 9.99 -12.77
CA GLU A 133 8.25 11.19 -13.54
C GLU A 133 7.21 12.04 -12.80
N ILE A 134 6.65 11.51 -11.71
CA ILE A 134 5.64 12.19 -10.92
C ILE A 134 6.32 13.10 -9.90
N ALA A 135 6.11 14.41 -10.03
CA ALA A 135 6.62 15.41 -9.12
C ALA A 135 5.80 15.47 -7.82
N TYR A 136 4.48 15.49 -7.94
CA TYR A 136 3.57 15.47 -6.79
C TYR A 136 2.15 15.12 -7.22
N PHE A 137 1.30 14.86 -6.24
CA PHE A 137 -0.14 14.82 -6.39
C PHE A 137 -0.78 15.96 -5.62
N SER A 138 -1.84 16.53 -6.17
CA SER A 138 -2.68 17.50 -5.48
C SER A 138 -4.14 17.05 -5.43
N SER A 139 -4.91 17.55 -4.46
CA SER A 139 -6.36 17.38 -4.46
C SER A 139 -7.06 18.73 -4.42
N SER A 140 -8.03 18.91 -5.31
CA SER A 140 -8.90 20.08 -5.38
C SER A 140 -10.32 19.63 -5.72
N GLU A 141 -11.31 20.15 -4.99
CA GLU A 141 -12.75 19.88 -5.20
C GLU A 141 -13.08 18.38 -5.32
N GLY A 142 -12.47 17.56 -4.46
CA GLY A 142 -12.67 16.10 -4.44
C GLY A 142 -12.00 15.33 -5.59
N THR A 143 -11.35 16.02 -6.54
CA THR A 143 -10.57 15.42 -7.61
C THR A 143 -9.10 15.36 -7.20
N THR A 144 -8.39 14.28 -7.60
CA THR A 144 -6.94 14.16 -7.40
C THR A 144 -6.23 14.31 -8.74
N TYR A 145 -5.11 15.02 -8.72
CA TYR A 145 -4.31 15.35 -9.89
C TYR A 145 -2.88 14.84 -9.69
N LEU A 146 -2.32 14.24 -10.73
CA LEU A 146 -0.93 13.86 -10.86
C LEU A 146 -0.21 14.98 -11.62
N HIS A 147 0.88 15.50 -11.07
CA HIS A 147 1.72 16.52 -11.69
C HIS A 147 3.05 15.91 -12.08
N THR A 148 3.40 16.05 -13.36
CA THR A 148 4.72 15.71 -13.90
C THR A 148 5.56 16.98 -14.03
N LYS A 149 6.72 16.89 -14.70
CA LYS A 149 7.52 18.07 -15.03
C LYS A 149 6.75 19.14 -15.82
N THR A 150 5.85 18.72 -16.72
CA THR A 150 5.22 19.61 -17.72
C THR A 150 3.71 19.47 -17.83
N GLU A 151 3.16 18.30 -17.51
CA GLU A 151 1.75 17.96 -17.71
C GLU A 151 1.06 17.63 -16.38
N VAL A 152 -0.25 17.84 -16.34
CA VAL A 152 -1.13 17.52 -15.20
C VAL A 152 -2.25 16.60 -15.67
N TYR A 153 -2.48 15.52 -14.91
CA TYR A 153 -3.47 14.51 -15.24
C TYR A 153 -4.44 14.29 -14.09
N LYS A 154 -5.71 14.00 -14.38
CA LYS A 154 -6.64 13.51 -13.36
C LYS A 154 -6.35 12.06 -13.03
N VAL A 155 -6.47 11.65 -11.78
CA VAL A 155 -6.35 10.24 -11.38
C VAL A 155 -7.59 9.78 -10.62
N LYS A 156 -7.86 8.47 -10.65
CA LYS A 156 -9.04 7.88 -10.00
C LYS A 156 -8.86 7.73 -8.49
N GLN A 157 -7.62 7.56 -8.04
CA GLN A 157 -7.26 7.34 -6.66
C GLN A 157 -7.35 8.63 -5.85
N THR A 158 -7.72 8.52 -4.58
CA THR A 158 -7.59 9.63 -3.62
C THR A 158 -6.13 9.78 -3.18
N LEU A 159 -5.75 10.95 -2.65
CA LEU A 159 -4.42 11.12 -2.05
C LEU A 159 -4.12 10.09 -0.96
N GLN A 160 -5.13 9.68 -0.19
CA GLN A 160 -4.96 8.65 0.85
C GLN A 160 -4.65 7.28 0.24
N ALA A 161 -5.33 6.91 -0.85
CA ALA A 161 -5.07 5.66 -1.54
C ALA A 161 -3.67 5.66 -2.19
N LEU A 162 -3.25 6.79 -2.77
CA LEU A 162 -1.91 6.95 -3.33
C LEU A 162 -0.81 6.88 -2.26
N GLU A 163 -1.05 7.46 -1.10
CA GLU A 163 -0.14 7.39 0.06
C GLU A 163 0.08 5.94 0.54
N TRP A 164 -0.92 5.08 0.43
CA TRP A 164 -0.75 3.64 0.73
C TRP A 164 -0.10 2.87 -0.43
N LEU A 165 -0.37 3.25 -1.67
CA LEU A 165 0.08 2.53 -2.85
C LEU A 165 1.54 2.81 -3.20
N LEU A 166 1.99 4.05 -3.03
CA LEU A 166 3.30 4.51 -3.47
C LEU A 166 4.37 4.31 -2.39
N PRO A 167 5.64 4.17 -2.78
CA PRO A 167 6.71 3.95 -1.80
C PRO A 167 6.86 5.16 -0.85
N GLY A 168 6.59 4.96 0.44
CA GLY A 168 6.61 6.04 1.44
C GLY A 168 7.98 6.69 1.69
N HIS A 169 9.06 6.10 1.19
CA HIS A 169 10.39 6.71 1.19
C HIS A 169 10.59 7.71 0.03
N GLN A 170 9.74 7.67 -1.00
CA GLN A 170 9.75 8.60 -2.13
C GLN A 170 8.58 9.59 -2.04
N PHE A 171 7.37 9.11 -1.71
CA PHE A 171 6.16 9.92 -1.69
C PHE A 171 5.69 10.18 -0.26
N VAL A 172 5.50 11.47 0.08
CA VAL A 172 5.26 11.91 1.47
C VAL A 172 4.09 12.85 1.54
N ARG A 173 3.16 12.57 2.45
CA ARG A 173 2.05 13.47 2.72
C ARG A 173 2.58 14.70 3.47
N CYS A 174 2.57 15.86 2.81
CA CYS A 174 3.06 17.12 3.39
C CYS A 174 1.92 18.11 3.69
N HIS A 175 0.73 17.89 3.11
CA HIS A 175 -0.44 18.72 3.30
C HIS A 175 -1.71 17.88 3.12
N ARG A 176 -2.86 18.36 3.63
CA ARG A 176 -4.15 17.69 3.38
C ARG A 176 -4.48 17.56 1.89
N ALA A 177 -3.95 18.47 1.08
CA ALA A 177 -4.17 18.55 -0.36
C ALA A 177 -2.95 18.16 -1.20
N PHE A 178 -1.84 17.69 -0.61
CA PHE A 178 -0.62 17.37 -1.36
C PHE A 178 0.10 16.12 -0.83
N LEU A 179 0.55 15.28 -1.77
CA LEU A 179 1.45 14.14 -1.60
C LEU A 179 2.65 14.39 -2.53
N VAL A 180 3.85 14.60 -2.00
CA VAL A 180 5.01 15.08 -2.78
C VAL A 180 6.04 13.98 -3.00
N ASN A 181 6.66 13.94 -4.18
CA ASN A 181 7.85 13.13 -4.42
C ASN A 181 9.10 13.89 -3.94
N ILE A 182 9.81 13.33 -2.96
CA ILE A 182 11.01 13.96 -2.37
C ILE A 182 12.09 14.22 -3.42
N GLY A 183 12.25 13.31 -4.39
CA GLY A 183 13.27 13.45 -5.45
C GLY A 183 13.08 14.70 -6.32
N TRP A 184 11.85 15.20 -6.39
CA TRP A 184 11.46 16.39 -7.16
C TRP A 184 11.54 17.70 -6.38
N ILE A 185 11.89 17.67 -5.09
CA ILE A 185 12.08 18.89 -4.28
C ILE A 185 13.44 19.51 -4.67
N GLY A 186 13.41 20.77 -5.11
CA GLY A 186 14.59 21.57 -5.40
C GLY A 186 15.10 22.31 -4.17
N GLU A 187 14.19 22.92 -3.41
CA GLU A 187 14.53 23.70 -2.22
C GLU A 187 13.43 23.57 -1.15
N ILE A 188 13.83 23.62 0.13
CA ILE A 188 12.92 23.66 1.27
C ILE A 188 13.13 24.99 2.00
N GLN A 189 12.14 25.87 1.91
CA GLN A 189 12.15 27.16 2.60
C GLN A 189 11.42 27.06 3.93
N ARG A 190 12.05 27.55 4.99
CA ARG A 190 11.38 27.72 6.29
C ARG A 190 10.37 28.84 6.16
N HIS A 191 9.14 28.57 6.60
CA HIS A 191 8.08 29.56 6.65
C HIS A 191 7.65 29.77 8.10
N PHE A 192 6.83 30.79 8.35
CA PHE A 192 6.38 31.14 9.70
C PHE A 192 5.63 29.98 10.37
N HIS A 193 5.57 29.98 11.71
CA HIS A 193 4.80 29.00 12.50
C HIS A 193 5.22 27.53 12.29
N SER A 194 6.53 27.27 12.10
CA SER A 194 7.07 25.92 11.94
C SER A 194 6.52 25.17 10.72
N THR A 195 6.21 25.91 9.66
CA THR A 195 5.80 25.35 8.36
C THR A 195 6.94 25.44 7.35
N PHE A 196 6.81 24.73 6.23
CA PHE A 196 7.78 24.77 5.15
C PHE A 196 7.10 25.10 3.83
N LEU A 197 7.85 25.63 2.89
CA LEU A 197 7.46 25.77 1.50
C LEU A 197 8.46 24.98 0.64
N LEU A 198 7.96 24.05 -0.15
CA LEU A 198 8.76 23.25 -1.06
C LEU A 198 8.76 23.95 -2.42
N LEU A 199 9.94 24.26 -2.94
CA LEU A 199 10.12 24.62 -4.35
C LEU A 199 10.43 23.35 -5.13
N MET A 200 9.59 23.05 -6.11
CA MET A 200 9.69 21.85 -6.92
C MET A 200 10.55 22.08 -8.17
N LYS A 201 11.12 21.00 -8.72
CA LYS A 201 11.97 21.00 -9.94
C LYS A 201 11.18 20.95 -11.26
N ASP A 202 9.85 21.03 -11.20
CA ASP A 202 8.99 21.08 -12.39
C ASP A 202 9.11 22.43 -13.10
N GLU A 203 8.69 22.51 -14.36
CA GLU A 203 8.85 23.74 -15.17
C GLU A 203 7.98 24.90 -14.70
N LEU A 204 6.98 24.63 -13.86
CA LEU A 204 6.14 25.64 -13.24
C LEU A 204 6.73 26.21 -11.94
N GLU A 205 7.89 25.70 -11.50
CA GLU A 205 8.51 26.03 -10.21
C GLU A 205 7.50 25.95 -9.06
N SER A 206 6.75 24.85 -9.02
CA SER A 206 5.59 24.71 -8.14
C SER A 206 5.97 24.93 -6.67
N LYS A 207 5.12 25.65 -5.95
CA LYS A 207 5.29 25.96 -4.53
C LYS A 207 4.31 25.17 -3.68
N ILE A 208 4.79 24.15 -2.97
CA ILE A 208 3.95 23.25 -2.18
C ILE A 208 4.10 23.55 -0.69
N PRO A 209 3.02 23.92 0.03
CA PRO A 209 3.09 24.16 1.45
C PRO A 209 3.18 22.84 2.23
N VAL A 210 3.98 22.83 3.29
CA VAL A 210 3.95 21.79 4.33
C VAL A 210 3.20 22.34 5.53
N SER A 211 2.00 21.82 5.80
CA SER A 211 1.22 22.29 6.95
C SER A 211 1.84 21.83 8.27
N GLN A 212 1.54 22.56 9.34
CA GLN A 212 2.02 22.29 10.69
C GLN A 212 1.79 20.84 11.15
N LYS A 213 0.64 20.24 10.78
CA LYS A 213 0.32 18.83 11.08
C LYS A 213 1.37 17.85 10.54
N TYR A 214 1.91 18.09 9.35
CA TYR A 214 2.85 17.19 8.68
C TYR A 214 4.32 17.63 8.86
N ALA A 215 4.57 18.84 9.35
CA ALA A 215 5.92 19.40 9.45
C ALA A 215 6.88 18.56 10.31
N SER A 216 6.41 17.94 11.39
CA SER A 216 7.23 17.07 12.24
C SER A 216 7.65 15.79 11.51
N VAL A 217 6.69 15.09 10.90
CA VAL A 217 6.94 13.86 10.12
C VAL A 217 7.87 14.15 8.94
N PHE A 218 7.59 15.22 8.20
CA PHE A 218 8.38 15.64 7.05
C PHE A 218 9.83 15.95 7.42
N ARG A 219 10.05 16.65 8.53
CA ARG A 219 11.38 16.97 9.04
C ARG A 219 12.14 15.72 9.48
N ASN A 220 11.50 14.84 10.25
CA ASN A 220 12.13 13.59 10.72
C ASN A 220 12.57 12.71 9.56
N LEU A 221 11.76 12.66 8.48
CA LEU A 221 12.08 11.88 7.29
C LEU A 221 13.31 12.40 6.55
N LEU A 222 13.52 13.72 6.52
CA LEU A 222 14.61 14.38 5.79
C LEU A 222 15.82 14.72 6.67
N GLY A 223 15.71 14.60 7.99
CA GLY A 223 16.83 14.69 8.93
C GLY A 223 17.40 16.09 9.18
N PHE A 224 16.55 17.13 9.30
CA PHE A 224 16.99 18.52 9.57
C PHE A 224 16.22 19.25 10.68
#